data_AF-A0A3D4Q9I7-F1
#
_entry.id   AF-A0A3D4Q9I7-F1
#
_cell.length_a   1.000
_cell.length_b   1.000
_cell.length_c   1.000
_cell.angle_alpha   90.00
_cell.angle_beta   90.00
_cell.angle_gamma   90.00
#
_symmetry.space_group_name_H-M   'P 1'
#
loop_
_entity.id
_entity.type
_entity.pdbx_description
1 polymer ?
#
loop_
_entity_poly.entity_id
_entity_poly.type
_entity_poly.pdbx_seq_one_letter_code
_entity_poly.pdbx_strand_id
1 'polypeptide(L)'
;MKIFAIRDEENESEKDVAYLFYYEKEKRFYIELPDDADPWETPLLLSSFLKKGQRTVNAYWSRLWVQQRIVPTDRQNLGMILRDNGLDDYDEYKLLTMTDGRCAQDSYYLVPLSKHDLPEELIKRNRQKVEDVIPLPHAQLLVFFRDGSVRKHDVRLLPEEDKRFYPVVQNEAVFRKVNVETDGYGICWGENLCIDCSRLHSTGKKVPLTLEEFQCFAKERVMDSAEAAEELSCSMQNIDDLVKRGKLHPIKEDNKYRLFLKSEILQRKWK
;
A
#
# COMPACT_ATOMS: atom_id res chain seq x y z
N MET A 1 -13.74 -1.82 -8.04
CA MET A 1 -12.60 -1.11 -8.66
C MET A 1 -13.04 -0.69 -10.04
N LYS A 2 -12.87 0.59 -10.37
CA LYS A 2 -13.19 1.17 -11.67
C LYS A 2 -11.89 1.64 -12.32
N ILE A 3 -11.80 1.51 -13.63
CA ILE A 3 -10.60 1.86 -14.40
C ILE A 3 -11.04 2.80 -15.51
N PHE A 4 -10.25 3.84 -15.75
CA PHE A 4 -10.44 4.78 -16.83
C PHE A 4 -9.11 5.02 -17.52
N ALA A 5 -9.11 5.05 -18.85
CA ALA A 5 -8.05 5.71 -19.60
C ALA A 5 -8.23 7.23 -19.48
N ILE A 6 -7.13 7.94 -19.35
CA ILE A 6 -7.05 9.39 -19.48
C ILE A 6 -6.60 9.68 -20.90
N ARG A 7 -7.37 10.47 -21.64
CA ARG A 7 -7.09 10.90 -23.02
C ARG A 7 -7.12 12.41 -23.12
N ASP A 8 -6.53 12.93 -24.18
CA ASP A 8 -6.50 14.35 -24.51
C ASP A 8 -7.33 14.58 -25.77
N GLU A 9 -8.34 15.47 -25.70
CA GLU A 9 -9.15 15.83 -26.86
C GLU A 9 -8.35 16.52 -27.98
N GLU A 10 -7.21 17.13 -27.65
CA GLU A 10 -6.33 17.78 -28.63
C GLU A 10 -5.37 16.79 -29.33
N ASN A 11 -5.29 15.54 -28.86
CA ASN A 11 -4.39 14.54 -29.42
C ASN A 11 -5.09 13.69 -30.50
N GLU A 12 -4.71 13.89 -31.76
CA GLU A 12 -5.28 13.19 -32.93
C GLU A 12 -5.07 11.66 -32.90
N SER A 13 -4.13 11.15 -32.10
CA SER A 13 -3.82 9.71 -32.04
C SER A 13 -4.75 8.90 -31.12
N GLU A 14 -5.70 9.56 -30.42
CA GLU A 14 -6.55 8.96 -29.38
C GLU A 14 -5.79 8.13 -28.33
N LYS A 15 -4.50 8.43 -28.14
CA LYS A 15 -3.62 7.70 -27.22
C LYS A 15 -4.10 7.85 -25.78
N ASP A 16 -4.08 6.74 -25.04
CA ASP A 16 -4.23 6.76 -23.59
C ASP A 16 -2.95 7.31 -22.94
N VAL A 17 -3.01 8.52 -22.39
CA VAL A 17 -1.84 9.20 -21.80
C VAL A 17 -1.55 8.73 -20.37
N ALA A 18 -2.57 8.22 -19.67
CA ALA A 18 -2.47 7.68 -18.31
C ALA A 18 -3.70 6.82 -18.00
N TYR A 19 -3.68 6.10 -16.88
CA TYR A 19 -4.78 5.25 -16.42
C TYR A 19 -5.15 5.57 -14.97
N LEU A 20 -6.41 5.92 -14.74
CA LEU A 20 -6.96 6.20 -13.42
C LEU A 20 -7.66 4.95 -12.86
N PHE A 21 -7.27 4.54 -11.66
CA PHE A 21 -7.87 3.47 -10.89
C PHE A 21 -8.62 4.04 -9.69
N TYR A 22 -9.88 3.65 -9.52
CA TYR A 22 -10.67 4.00 -8.34
C TYR A 22 -11.09 2.75 -7.55
N TYR A 23 -10.75 2.75 -6.26
CA TYR A 23 -11.11 1.70 -5.31
C TYR A 23 -12.27 2.20 -4.43
N GLU A 24 -13.47 1.73 -4.76
CA GLU A 24 -14.74 2.21 -4.18
C GLU A 24 -14.82 2.06 -2.66
N LYS A 25 -14.34 0.94 -2.11
CA LYS A 25 -14.43 0.66 -0.67
C LYS A 25 -13.53 1.60 0.13
N GLU A 26 -12.31 1.82 -0.34
CA GLU A 26 -11.31 2.68 0.30
C GLU A 26 -11.49 4.16 -0.08
N LYS A 27 -12.31 4.45 -1.10
CA LYS A 27 -12.47 5.78 -1.74
C LYS A 27 -11.13 6.39 -2.14
N ARG A 28 -10.27 5.58 -2.79
CA ARG A 28 -8.92 6.00 -3.20
C ARG A 28 -8.73 5.93 -4.70
N PHE A 29 -7.99 6.91 -5.21
CA PHE A 29 -7.56 7.00 -6.60
C PHE A 29 -6.09 6.64 -6.71
N TYR A 30 -5.69 6.00 -7.79
CA TYR A 30 -4.30 5.80 -8.17
C TYR A 30 -4.17 6.06 -9.68
N ILE A 31 -3.03 6.58 -10.11
CA ILE A 31 -2.76 6.82 -11.53
C ILE A 31 -1.53 6.01 -11.93
N GLU A 32 -1.64 5.27 -13.02
CA GLU A 32 -0.50 4.61 -13.67
C GLU A 32 -0.24 5.27 -15.02
N LEU A 33 1.03 5.54 -15.29
CA LEU A 33 1.51 6.13 -16.53
C LEU A 33 2.08 5.01 -17.42
N PRO A 34 1.82 4.99 -18.74
CA PRO A 34 2.45 4.08 -19.69
C PRO A 34 3.98 4.08 -19.60
N ASP A 35 4.62 2.99 -20.04
CA ASP A 35 6.08 2.90 -20.02
C ASP A 35 6.74 3.92 -20.96
N ASP A 36 6.07 4.22 -22.08
CA ASP A 36 6.42 5.18 -23.14
C ASP A 36 5.77 6.56 -22.96
N ALA A 37 5.20 6.86 -21.78
CA ALA A 37 4.51 8.11 -21.54
C ALA A 37 5.44 9.32 -21.76
N ASP A 38 4.97 10.31 -22.53
CA ASP A 38 5.69 11.55 -22.80
C ASP A 38 5.31 12.64 -21.78
N PRO A 39 6.27 13.22 -21.04
CA PRO A 39 6.03 14.38 -20.17
C PRO A 39 5.40 15.60 -20.84
N TRP A 40 5.47 15.72 -22.17
CA TRP A 40 4.87 16.81 -22.93
C TRP A 40 3.40 16.55 -23.31
N GLU A 41 2.98 15.29 -23.36
CA GLU A 41 1.60 14.88 -23.65
C GLU A 41 0.77 14.63 -22.38
N THR A 42 1.43 14.50 -21.23
CA THR A 42 0.75 14.21 -19.95
C THR A 42 0.39 15.48 -19.16
N PRO A 43 -0.70 15.43 -18.36
CA PRO A 43 -1.08 16.53 -17.50
C PRO A 43 0.08 17.03 -16.65
N LEU A 44 0.18 18.35 -16.45
CA LEU A 44 1.33 18.99 -15.78
C LEU A 44 1.68 18.38 -14.42
N LEU A 45 0.67 18.01 -13.62
CA LEU A 45 0.88 17.35 -12.34
C LEU A 45 1.59 15.99 -12.50
N LEU A 46 1.18 15.20 -13.50
CA LEU A 46 1.69 13.86 -13.78
C LEU A 46 3.07 13.90 -14.45
N SER A 47 3.34 14.88 -15.31
CA SER A 47 4.65 15.02 -15.97
C SER A 47 5.81 15.20 -14.98
N SER A 48 5.52 15.75 -13.79
CA SER A 48 6.49 15.88 -12.70
C SER A 48 6.98 14.52 -12.16
N PHE A 49 6.15 13.48 -12.24
CA PHE A 49 6.51 12.10 -11.84
C PHE A 49 7.37 11.43 -12.90
N LEU A 50 7.00 11.58 -14.18
CA LEU A 50 7.81 11.05 -15.29
C LEU A 50 9.23 11.61 -15.30
N LYS A 51 9.38 12.92 -15.03
CA LYS A 51 10.70 13.58 -14.89
C LYS A 51 11.55 12.99 -13.76
N LYS A 52 10.94 12.35 -12.77
CA LYS A 52 11.60 11.63 -11.67
C LYS A 52 11.74 10.13 -11.92
N GLY A 53 11.36 9.66 -13.11
CA GLY A 53 11.33 8.24 -13.46
C GLY A 53 10.19 7.44 -12.82
N GLN A 54 9.22 8.11 -12.19
CA GLN A 54 8.08 7.48 -11.53
C GLN A 54 6.91 7.33 -12.50
N ARG A 55 6.34 6.13 -12.56
CA ARG A 55 5.17 5.82 -13.40
C ARG A 55 3.91 5.45 -12.62
N THR A 56 4.07 5.11 -11.35
CA THR A 56 2.96 4.94 -10.41
C THR A 56 2.83 6.20 -9.58
N VAL A 57 1.63 6.78 -9.57
CA VAL A 57 1.28 7.95 -8.75
C VAL A 57 0.45 7.48 -7.56
N ASN A 58 0.88 7.87 -6.35
CA ASN A 58 0.26 7.44 -5.10
C ASN A 58 -1.13 8.06 -4.86
N ALA A 59 -1.82 7.56 -3.82
CA ALA A 59 -3.18 7.98 -3.52
C ALA A 59 -3.35 9.49 -3.35
N TYR A 60 -2.40 10.14 -2.67
CA TYR A 60 -2.44 11.56 -2.38
C TYR A 60 -2.40 12.40 -3.67
N TRP A 61 -1.43 12.14 -4.55
CA TRP A 61 -1.26 12.92 -5.76
C TRP A 61 -2.30 12.60 -6.83
N SER A 62 -2.76 11.35 -6.92
CA SER A 62 -3.88 10.98 -7.77
C SER A 62 -5.17 11.67 -7.34
N ARG A 63 -5.42 11.79 -6.04
CA ARG A 63 -6.54 12.56 -5.51
C ARG A 63 -6.44 14.05 -5.84
N LEU A 64 -5.25 14.65 -5.73
CA LEU A 64 -5.05 16.04 -6.12
C LEU A 64 -5.34 16.28 -7.60
N TRP A 65 -4.94 15.36 -8.49
CA TRP A 65 -5.29 15.43 -9.91
C TRP A 65 -6.82 15.40 -10.15
N VAL A 66 -7.53 14.54 -9.42
CA VAL A 66 -9.00 14.48 -9.44
C VAL A 66 -9.62 15.78 -8.91
N GLN A 67 -9.10 16.32 -7.81
CA GLN A 67 -9.60 17.56 -7.20
C GLN A 67 -9.45 18.80 -8.10
N GLN A 68 -8.47 18.82 -9.01
CA GLN A 68 -8.34 19.89 -10.00
C GLN A 68 -9.50 19.93 -11.01
N ARG A 69 -10.25 18.82 -11.17
CA ARG A 69 -11.30 18.65 -12.17
C ARG A 69 -12.71 18.79 -11.65
N ILE A 70 -12.90 18.66 -10.34
CA ILE A 70 -14.21 18.69 -9.69
C ILE A 70 -14.42 20.01 -8.93
N VAL A 71 -15.67 20.31 -8.59
CA VAL A 71 -16.00 21.49 -7.80
C VAL A 71 -15.29 21.45 -6.43
N PRO A 72 -14.54 22.49 -6.02
CA PRO A 72 -13.86 22.51 -4.73
C PRO A 72 -14.80 22.44 -3.53
N THR A 73 -14.32 21.90 -2.42
CA THR A 73 -15.10 21.74 -1.17
C THR A 73 -15.41 23.06 -0.46
N ASP A 74 -14.67 24.13 -0.75
CA ASP A 74 -14.82 25.47 -0.17
C ASP A 74 -15.74 26.40 -1.00
N ARG A 75 -16.38 25.89 -2.06
CA ARG A 75 -17.32 26.63 -2.90
C ARG A 75 -18.54 27.11 -2.10
N GLN A 76 -18.82 28.42 -2.11
CA GLN A 76 -19.92 29.06 -1.36
C GLN A 76 -21.30 28.39 -1.55
N ASN A 77 -21.59 27.86 -2.74
CA ASN A 77 -22.88 27.24 -3.10
C ASN A 77 -22.80 25.70 -3.25
N LEU A 78 -21.79 25.05 -2.66
CA LEU A 78 -21.54 23.61 -2.85
C LEU A 78 -22.79 22.75 -2.58
N GLY A 79 -23.49 22.99 -1.47
CA GLY A 79 -24.68 22.21 -1.11
C GLY A 79 -25.83 22.31 -2.12
N MET A 80 -25.95 23.43 -2.84
CA MET A 80 -26.94 23.56 -3.92
C MET A 80 -26.48 22.78 -5.16
N ILE A 81 -25.20 22.93 -5.54
CA ILE A 81 -24.60 22.19 -6.66
C ILE A 81 -24.75 20.68 -6.48
N LEU A 82 -24.49 20.16 -5.27
CA LEU A 82 -24.62 18.74 -4.97
C LEU A 82 -26.07 18.27 -5.16
N ARG A 83 -27.06 18.99 -4.59
CA ARG A 83 -28.48 18.65 -4.74
C ARG A 83 -28.95 18.70 -6.19
N ASP A 84 -28.55 19.72 -6.94
CA ASP A 84 -28.91 19.87 -8.36
C ASP A 84 -28.36 18.71 -9.21
N ASN A 85 -27.30 18.05 -8.76
CA ASN A 85 -26.70 16.87 -9.37
C ASN A 85 -27.12 15.54 -8.69
N GLY A 86 -28.10 15.56 -7.78
CA GLY A 86 -28.60 14.35 -7.11
C GLY A 86 -27.62 13.72 -6.12
N LEU A 87 -26.73 14.52 -5.52
CA LEU A 87 -25.76 14.09 -4.51
C LEU A 87 -26.16 14.57 -3.12
N ASP A 88 -26.26 13.64 -2.17
CA ASP A 88 -26.53 13.94 -0.76
C ASP A 88 -25.28 14.46 -0.04
N ASP A 89 -24.11 13.95 -0.41
CA ASP A 89 -22.80 14.26 0.18
C ASP A 89 -21.76 14.49 -0.92
N TYR A 90 -20.66 15.16 -0.55
CA TYR A 90 -19.53 15.37 -1.44
C TYR A 90 -18.81 14.04 -1.74
N ASP A 91 -18.92 13.59 -2.99
CA ASP A 91 -18.31 12.34 -3.48
C ASP A 91 -17.44 12.66 -4.70
N GLU A 92 -16.12 12.64 -4.49
CA GLU A 92 -15.12 12.98 -5.51
C GLU A 92 -15.24 12.10 -6.76
N TYR A 93 -15.56 10.81 -6.59
CA TYR A 93 -15.70 9.88 -7.72
C TYR A 93 -16.94 10.21 -8.54
N LYS A 94 -18.09 10.39 -7.88
CA LYS A 94 -19.34 10.72 -8.59
C LYS A 94 -19.20 12.04 -9.35
N LEU A 95 -18.69 13.08 -8.69
CA LEU A 95 -18.45 14.39 -9.31
C LEU A 95 -17.51 14.30 -10.51
N LEU A 96 -16.44 13.51 -10.41
CA LEU A 96 -15.51 13.30 -11.51
C LEU A 96 -16.18 12.61 -12.70
N THR A 97 -16.97 11.56 -12.45
CA THR A 97 -17.62 10.80 -13.53
C THR A 97 -18.80 11.53 -14.17
N MET A 98 -19.42 12.51 -13.51
CA MET A 98 -20.50 13.32 -14.10
C MET A 98 -20.03 14.16 -15.29
N THR A 99 -18.75 14.50 -15.33
CA THR A 99 -18.14 15.29 -16.41
C THR A 99 -17.16 14.47 -17.26
N ASP A 100 -17.12 13.15 -17.07
CA ASP A 100 -16.06 12.27 -17.60
C ASP A 100 -14.65 12.84 -17.32
N GLY A 101 -14.44 13.45 -16.15
CA GLY A 101 -13.17 14.05 -15.75
C GLY A 101 -12.78 15.32 -16.50
N ARG A 102 -13.64 15.87 -17.37
CA ARG A 102 -13.41 17.14 -18.06
C ARG A 102 -13.43 18.31 -17.09
N CYS A 103 -12.61 19.31 -17.38
CA CYS A 103 -12.61 20.58 -16.67
C CYS A 103 -12.22 21.74 -17.61
N ALA A 104 -12.32 22.98 -17.13
CA ALA A 104 -11.98 24.17 -17.94
C ALA A 104 -10.46 24.47 -17.99
N GLN A 105 -9.63 23.69 -17.32
CA GLN A 105 -8.18 23.95 -17.19
C GLN A 105 -7.36 23.26 -18.28
N ASP A 106 -7.86 22.15 -18.81
CA ASP A 106 -7.18 21.31 -19.80
C ASP A 106 -8.20 20.51 -20.62
N SER A 107 -7.72 19.84 -21.66
CA SER A 107 -8.49 19.03 -22.62
C SER A 107 -8.54 17.54 -22.25
N TYR A 108 -8.12 17.16 -21.02
CA TYR A 108 -8.09 15.76 -20.63
C TYR A 108 -9.46 15.27 -20.16
N TYR A 109 -9.78 14.02 -20.52
CA TYR A 109 -11.04 13.37 -20.16
C TYR A 109 -10.83 11.86 -19.88
N LEU A 110 -11.85 11.25 -19.29
CA LEU A 110 -11.86 9.86 -18.88
C LEU A 110 -12.68 9.01 -19.83
N VAL A 111 -12.13 7.87 -20.22
CA VAL A 111 -12.83 6.83 -20.97
C VAL A 111 -12.86 5.57 -20.10
N PRO A 112 -14.06 5.03 -19.76
CA PRO A 112 -14.16 3.79 -19.00
C PRO A 112 -13.41 2.65 -19.69
N LEU A 113 -12.61 1.91 -18.92
CA LEU A 113 -11.78 0.82 -19.43
C LEU A 113 -12.09 -0.48 -18.67
N SER A 114 -12.15 -1.60 -19.38
CA SER A 114 -12.25 -2.91 -18.73
C SER A 114 -10.87 -3.39 -18.27
N LYS A 115 -10.82 -4.28 -17.27
CA LYS A 115 -9.55 -4.87 -16.80
C LYS A 115 -8.85 -5.69 -17.90
N HIS A 116 -9.60 -6.22 -18.87
CA HIS A 116 -9.06 -7.02 -19.98
C HIS A 116 -8.38 -6.16 -21.04
N ASP A 117 -8.72 -4.87 -21.11
CA ASP A 117 -8.17 -3.91 -22.06
C ASP A 117 -7.00 -3.11 -21.48
N LEU A 118 -6.52 -3.48 -20.28
CA LEU A 118 -5.34 -2.87 -19.69
C LEU A 118 -4.09 -3.24 -20.50
N PRO A 119 -3.19 -2.29 -20.76
CA PRO A 119 -1.90 -2.58 -21.38
C PRO A 119 -1.09 -3.64 -20.63
N GLU A 120 -0.35 -4.47 -21.39
CA GLU A 120 0.42 -5.59 -20.85
C GLU A 120 1.47 -5.13 -19.82
N GLU A 121 2.06 -3.95 -20.01
CA GLU A 121 3.02 -3.36 -19.09
C GLU A 121 2.41 -3.07 -17.70
N LEU A 122 1.13 -2.67 -17.64
CA LEU A 122 0.42 -2.47 -16.38
C LEU A 122 0.11 -3.81 -15.72
N ILE A 123 -0.26 -4.82 -16.50
CA ILE A 123 -0.47 -6.19 -16.00
C ILE A 123 0.84 -6.74 -15.42
N LYS A 124 1.98 -6.47 -16.06
CA LYS A 124 3.30 -6.85 -15.57
C LYS A 124 3.67 -6.11 -14.28
N ARG A 125 3.48 -4.80 -14.22
CA ARG A 125 3.69 -3.99 -13.00
C ARG A 125 2.79 -4.44 -11.84
N ASN A 126 1.56 -4.85 -12.13
CA ASN A 126 0.65 -5.39 -11.11
C ASN A 126 1.20 -6.61 -10.36
N ARG A 127 2.10 -7.39 -10.98
CA ARG A 127 2.81 -8.51 -10.32
C ARG A 127 3.90 -8.04 -9.36
N GLN A 128 4.38 -6.82 -9.50
CA GLN A 128 5.39 -6.21 -8.63
C GLN A 128 4.77 -5.36 -7.51
N LYS A 129 3.44 -5.40 -7.34
CA LYS A 129 2.80 -4.72 -6.23
C LYS A 129 3.15 -5.38 -4.91
N VAL A 130 3.15 -4.55 -3.86
CA VAL A 130 3.41 -4.97 -2.49
C VAL A 130 2.26 -5.87 -2.03
N GLU A 131 2.60 -7.03 -1.51
CA GLU A 131 1.66 -7.97 -0.91
C GLU A 131 1.60 -7.80 0.61
N ASP A 132 2.75 -7.64 1.26
CA ASP A 132 2.83 -7.42 2.71
C ASP A 132 4.10 -6.64 3.10
N VAL A 133 4.11 -6.09 4.31
CA VAL A 133 5.26 -5.41 4.89
C VAL A 133 5.40 -5.71 6.39
N ILE A 134 6.60 -6.09 6.80
CA ILE A 134 6.93 -6.38 8.20
C ILE A 134 7.98 -5.37 8.70
N PRO A 135 7.67 -4.59 9.76
CA PRO A 135 8.67 -3.79 10.45
C PRO A 135 9.58 -4.67 11.30
N LEU A 136 10.88 -4.59 11.04
CA LEU A 136 11.96 -5.27 11.76
C LEU A 136 12.72 -4.29 12.68
N PRO A 137 13.47 -4.80 13.68
CA PRO A 137 14.35 -3.97 14.49
C PRO A 137 15.33 -3.12 13.66
N HIS A 138 15.82 -2.04 14.26
CA HIS A 138 16.78 -1.10 13.64
C HIS A 138 16.23 -0.38 12.40
N ALA A 139 14.92 -0.06 12.40
CA ALA A 139 14.23 0.65 11.31
C ALA A 139 14.41 -0.04 9.94
N GLN A 140 14.33 -1.37 9.93
CA GLN A 140 14.41 -2.17 8.72
C GLN A 140 13.03 -2.69 8.33
N LEU A 141 12.73 -2.73 7.05
CA LEU A 141 11.49 -3.33 6.55
C LEU A 141 11.79 -4.60 5.78
N LEU A 142 10.91 -5.59 5.92
CA LEU A 142 10.82 -6.71 5.00
C LEU A 142 9.56 -6.53 4.17
N VAL A 143 9.72 -6.36 2.86
CA VAL A 143 8.62 -6.09 1.92
C VAL A 143 8.46 -7.30 1.01
N PHE A 144 7.23 -7.82 0.94
CA PHE A 144 6.85 -8.96 0.12
C PHE A 144 6.09 -8.46 -1.11
N PHE A 145 6.34 -9.07 -2.26
CA PHE A 145 5.71 -8.69 -3.52
C PHE A 145 4.94 -9.87 -4.11
N ARG A 146 3.93 -9.55 -4.93
CA ARG A 146 3.05 -10.55 -5.57
C ARG A 146 3.77 -11.49 -6.55
N ASP A 147 4.99 -11.14 -6.99
CA ASP A 147 5.84 -12.01 -7.80
C ASP A 147 6.65 -13.00 -6.96
N GLY A 148 6.40 -13.05 -5.65
CA GLY A 148 7.09 -13.90 -4.68
C GLY A 148 8.44 -13.35 -4.23
N SER A 149 8.91 -12.23 -4.79
CA SER A 149 10.15 -11.61 -4.34
C SER A 149 10.00 -10.97 -2.97
N VAL A 150 11.08 -10.96 -2.21
CA VAL A 150 11.15 -10.34 -0.89
C VAL A 150 12.39 -9.45 -0.81
N ARG A 151 12.19 -8.24 -0.30
CA ARG A 151 13.26 -7.24 -0.21
C ARG A 151 13.34 -6.64 1.18
N LYS A 152 14.57 -6.50 1.64
CA LYS A 152 14.90 -5.86 2.91
C LYS A 152 15.38 -4.43 2.67
N HIS A 153 14.70 -3.47 3.29
CA HIS A 153 14.99 -2.05 3.18
C HIS A 153 15.50 -1.48 4.50
N ASP A 154 16.39 -0.50 4.40
CA ASP A 154 16.86 0.30 5.54
C ASP A 154 16.21 1.68 5.47
N VAL A 155 15.27 1.95 6.37
CA VAL A 155 14.45 3.16 6.34
C VAL A 155 15.25 4.38 6.83
N ARG A 156 16.40 4.16 7.49
CA ARG A 156 17.27 5.25 7.98
C ARG A 156 17.85 6.10 6.85
N LEU A 157 17.87 5.57 5.62
CA LEU A 157 18.38 6.27 4.43
C LEU A 157 17.33 7.21 3.81
N LEU A 158 16.03 7.04 4.11
CA LEU A 158 14.98 7.86 3.50
C LEU A 158 15.10 9.37 3.80
N PRO A 159 15.47 9.82 5.02
CA PRO A 159 15.62 11.24 5.31
C PRO A 159 16.72 11.95 4.51
N GLU A 160 17.66 11.23 3.89
CA GLU A 160 18.67 11.81 3.00
C GLU A 160 18.03 12.38 1.72
N GLU A 161 16.97 11.73 1.24
CA GLU A 161 16.22 12.14 0.06
C GLU A 161 15.00 13.00 0.42
N ASP A 162 14.30 12.64 1.48
CA ASP A 162 13.08 13.32 1.92
C ASP A 162 13.02 13.42 3.44
N LYS A 163 13.36 14.61 3.95
CA LYS A 163 13.39 14.94 5.37
C LYS A 163 12.06 14.70 6.08
N ARG A 164 10.93 14.61 5.36
CA ARG A 164 9.63 14.31 5.97
C ARG A 164 9.59 12.90 6.61
N PHE A 165 10.52 12.01 6.29
CA PHE A 165 10.66 10.69 6.92
C PHE A 165 11.38 10.72 8.29
N TYR A 166 11.91 11.86 8.77
CA TYR A 166 12.55 11.92 10.09
C TYR A 166 11.67 11.36 11.24
N PRO A 167 10.37 11.69 11.35
CA PRO A 167 9.52 11.15 12.41
C PRO A 167 9.36 9.62 12.34
N VAL A 168 9.38 9.06 11.13
CA VAL A 168 9.31 7.60 10.92
C VAL A 168 10.56 6.92 11.47
N VAL A 169 11.74 7.50 11.22
CA VAL A 169 13.02 6.90 11.67
C VAL A 169 13.26 7.09 13.16
N GLN A 170 12.81 8.21 13.75
CA GLN A 170 13.08 8.56 15.15
C GLN A 170 12.08 7.98 16.15
N ASN A 171 10.90 7.54 15.69
CA ASN A 171 9.84 7.06 16.58
C ASN A 171 9.41 5.64 16.18
N GLU A 172 9.79 4.66 16.99
CA GLU A 172 9.48 3.24 16.78
C GLU A 172 7.96 2.98 16.67
N ALA A 173 7.14 3.70 17.45
CA ALA A 173 5.69 3.55 17.38
C ALA A 173 5.09 4.12 16.09
N VAL A 174 5.73 5.13 15.49
CA VAL A 174 5.37 5.62 14.15
C VAL A 174 5.87 4.65 13.10
N PHE A 175 7.13 4.22 13.17
CA PHE A 175 7.73 3.25 12.26
C PHE A 175 6.87 1.99 12.09
N ARG A 176 6.39 1.42 13.21
CA ARG A 176 5.56 0.21 13.22
C ARG A 176 4.15 0.38 12.65
N LYS A 177 3.70 1.62 12.39
CA LYS A 177 2.42 1.89 11.72
C LYS A 177 2.50 1.81 10.19
N VAL A 178 3.65 1.39 9.65
CA VAL A 178 3.78 1.12 8.21
C VAL A 178 2.64 0.21 7.76
N ASN A 179 2.02 0.54 6.64
CA ASN A 179 0.97 -0.27 6.07
C ASN A 179 1.10 -0.35 4.56
N VAL A 180 0.57 -1.42 3.96
CA VAL A 180 0.46 -1.55 2.51
C VAL A 180 -0.62 -0.60 1.99
N GLU A 181 -0.33 0.15 0.93
CA GLU A 181 -1.33 0.96 0.23
C GLU A 181 -2.39 0.08 -0.44
N THR A 182 -3.57 0.64 -0.72
CA THR A 182 -4.66 -0.12 -1.35
C THR A 182 -4.18 -0.84 -2.60
N ASP A 183 -4.47 -2.13 -2.70
CA ASP A 183 -4.02 -3.01 -3.81
C ASP A 183 -2.50 -3.11 -4.01
N GLY A 184 -1.66 -2.58 -3.11
CA GLY A 184 -0.21 -2.77 -3.13
C GLY A 184 0.59 -1.77 -3.97
N TYR A 185 0.07 -0.57 -4.24
CA TYR A 185 0.82 0.49 -4.95
C TYR A 185 2.07 1.00 -4.20
N GLY A 186 2.27 0.58 -2.96
CA GLY A 186 3.39 1.00 -2.13
C GLY A 186 3.16 0.67 -0.68
N ILE A 187 3.96 1.31 0.17
CA ILE A 187 3.77 1.32 1.63
C ILE A 187 3.65 2.75 2.11
N CYS A 188 2.92 2.98 3.20
CA CYS A 188 2.72 4.31 3.75
C CYS A 188 2.76 4.36 5.29
N TRP A 189 3.13 5.53 5.79
CA TRP A 189 2.90 5.98 7.17
C TRP A 189 1.88 7.12 7.13
N GLY A 190 0.61 6.80 7.37
CA GLY A 190 -0.48 7.77 7.21
C GLY A 190 -0.83 8.01 5.74
N GLU A 191 -1.07 9.27 5.36
CA GLU A 191 -1.59 9.60 4.01
C GLU A 191 -0.52 10.13 3.04
N ASN A 192 0.59 10.70 3.54
CA ASN A 192 1.50 11.48 2.73
C ASN A 192 2.97 11.02 2.79
N LEU A 193 3.33 10.12 3.70
CA LEU A 193 4.65 9.51 3.77
C LEU A 193 4.59 8.12 3.14
N CYS A 194 4.66 8.06 1.82
CA CYS A 194 4.55 6.83 1.05
C CYS A 194 5.83 6.54 0.26
N ILE A 195 6.10 5.26 0.04
CA ILE A 195 7.13 4.78 -0.88
C ILE A 195 6.43 3.91 -1.91
N ASP A 196 6.60 4.24 -3.19
CA ASP A 196 5.96 3.53 -4.29
C ASP A 196 6.52 2.11 -4.48
N CYS A 197 5.68 1.20 -4.95
CA CYS A 197 6.02 -0.22 -5.12
C CYS A 197 7.17 -0.41 -6.11
N SER A 198 7.27 0.41 -7.17
CA SER A 198 8.33 0.30 -8.18
C SER A 198 9.72 0.59 -7.59
N ARG A 199 9.81 1.59 -6.71
CA ARG A 199 11.02 1.91 -5.94
C ARG A 199 11.35 0.81 -4.95
N LEU A 200 10.37 0.30 -4.21
CA LEU A 200 10.60 -0.81 -3.28
C LEU A 200 11.07 -2.06 -4.03
N HIS A 201 10.48 -2.36 -5.19
CA HIS A 201 10.82 -3.52 -6.00
C HIS A 201 12.17 -3.39 -6.71
N SER A 202 12.61 -2.19 -7.08
CA SER A 202 13.92 -2.01 -7.73
C SER A 202 15.07 -1.91 -6.72
N THR A 203 14.81 -1.43 -5.50
CA THR A 203 15.84 -1.17 -4.47
C THR A 203 15.83 -2.23 -3.36
N GLY A 204 16.61 -2.01 -2.30
CA GLY A 204 16.69 -2.95 -1.17
C GLY A 204 17.47 -4.23 -1.48
N LYS A 205 17.77 -4.99 -0.42
CA LYS A 205 18.52 -6.24 -0.51
C LYS A 205 17.54 -7.40 -0.73
N LYS A 206 17.72 -8.18 -1.79
CA LYS A 206 16.94 -9.40 -2.01
C LYS A 206 17.15 -10.37 -0.85
N VAL A 207 16.07 -10.94 -0.36
CA VAL A 207 16.07 -11.99 0.66
C VAL A 207 15.64 -13.29 -0.02
N PRO A 208 16.42 -14.38 0.05
CA PRO A 208 16.08 -15.66 -0.56
C PRO A 208 15.08 -16.43 0.33
N LEU A 209 13.95 -15.79 0.63
CA LEU A 209 12.81 -16.36 1.36
C LEU A 209 11.53 -15.79 0.76
N THR A 210 10.47 -16.59 0.70
CA THR A 210 9.15 -16.22 0.17
C THR A 210 8.12 -16.06 1.28
N LEU A 211 6.97 -15.43 0.98
CA LEU A 211 5.87 -15.33 1.95
C LEU A 211 5.34 -16.70 2.39
N GLU A 212 5.29 -17.67 1.47
CA GLU A 212 4.86 -19.04 1.75
C GLU A 212 5.78 -19.74 2.78
N GLU A 213 7.10 -19.52 2.68
CA GLU A 213 8.05 -20.07 3.66
C GLU A 213 7.86 -19.46 5.06
N PHE A 214 7.47 -18.18 5.15
CA PHE A 214 7.11 -17.54 6.42
C PHE A 214 5.80 -18.10 6.99
N GLN A 215 4.80 -18.35 6.15
CA GLN A 215 3.55 -19.00 6.56
C GLN A 215 3.80 -20.42 7.06
N CYS A 216 4.66 -21.17 6.37
CA CYS A 216 5.10 -22.51 6.80
C CYS A 216 5.81 -22.44 8.16
N PHE A 217 6.73 -21.49 8.35
CA PHE A 217 7.35 -21.26 9.66
C PHE A 217 6.31 -21.00 10.75
N ALA A 218 5.36 -20.10 10.52
CA ALA A 218 4.31 -19.79 11.50
C ALA A 218 3.48 -21.03 11.84
N LYS A 219 3.04 -21.77 10.83
CA LYS A 219 2.23 -22.98 11.01
C LYS A 219 2.96 -24.10 11.77
N GLU A 220 4.23 -24.34 11.46
CA GLU A 220 4.97 -25.48 11.99
C GLU A 220 5.72 -25.17 13.31
N ARG A 221 6.01 -23.89 13.58
CA ARG A 221 6.92 -23.46 14.65
C ARG A 221 6.30 -22.53 15.67
N VAL A 222 5.07 -22.05 15.48
CA VAL A 222 4.35 -21.26 16.47
C VAL A 222 3.26 -22.13 17.08
N MET A 223 3.15 -22.10 18.41
CA MET A 223 2.15 -22.85 19.15
C MET A 223 1.41 -21.96 20.13
N ASP A 224 0.14 -22.25 20.39
CA ASP A 224 -0.62 -21.61 21.45
C ASP A 224 -0.36 -22.24 22.84
N SER A 225 -1.06 -21.74 23.86
CA SER A 225 -0.88 -22.22 25.23
C SER A 225 -1.42 -23.64 25.45
N ALA A 226 -2.44 -24.06 24.71
CA ALA A 226 -3.02 -25.40 24.82
C ALA A 226 -2.08 -26.42 24.16
N GLU A 227 -1.60 -26.13 22.95
CA GLU A 227 -0.61 -26.93 22.24
C GLU A 227 0.69 -27.06 23.07
N ALA A 228 1.14 -25.98 23.70
CA ALA A 228 2.32 -26.00 24.57
C ALA A 228 2.11 -26.88 25.82
N ALA A 229 0.92 -26.84 26.43
CA ALA A 229 0.57 -27.66 27.59
C ALA A 229 0.55 -29.15 27.23
N GLU A 230 -0.05 -29.50 26.10
CA GLU A 230 -0.07 -30.87 25.55
C GLU A 230 1.34 -31.37 25.26
N GLU A 231 2.14 -30.57 24.54
CA GLU A 231 3.52 -30.93 24.19
C GLU A 231 4.35 -31.19 25.45
N LEU A 232 4.20 -30.40 26.52
CA LEU A 232 4.87 -30.61 27.81
C LEU A 232 4.18 -31.60 28.74
N SER A 233 3.04 -32.17 28.34
CA SER A 233 2.22 -33.05 29.17
C SER A 233 1.91 -32.44 30.55
N CYS A 234 1.54 -31.16 30.56
CA CYS A 234 1.27 -30.39 31.77
C CYS A 234 -0.05 -29.62 31.67
N SER A 235 -0.47 -28.97 32.76
CA SER A 235 -1.67 -28.14 32.75
C SER A 235 -1.40 -26.76 32.13
N MET A 236 -2.44 -26.09 31.63
CA MET A 236 -2.34 -24.69 31.22
C MET A 236 -1.88 -23.77 32.38
N GLN A 237 -2.25 -24.09 33.63
CA GLN A 237 -1.79 -23.35 34.81
C GLN A 237 -0.27 -23.47 35.00
N ASN A 238 0.33 -24.60 34.62
CA ASN A 238 1.78 -24.74 34.62
C ASN A 238 2.42 -23.88 33.51
N ILE A 239 1.80 -23.78 32.34
CA ILE A 239 2.26 -22.84 31.29
C ILE A 239 2.22 -21.40 31.81
N ASP A 240 1.12 -21.00 32.48
CA ASP A 240 1.01 -19.67 33.10
C ASP A 240 2.10 -19.41 34.14
N ASP A 241 2.37 -20.37 35.02
CA ASP A 241 3.43 -20.29 36.03
C ASP A 241 4.82 -20.17 35.38
N LEU A 242 5.08 -20.96 34.32
CA LEU A 242 6.33 -20.89 33.57
C LEU A 242 6.54 -19.52 32.93
N VAL A 243 5.49 -18.90 32.36
CA VAL A 243 5.58 -17.53 31.83
C VAL A 243 5.84 -16.53 32.96
N LYS A 244 5.08 -16.60 34.06
CA LYS A 244 5.25 -15.72 35.23
C LYS A 244 6.66 -15.79 35.83
N ARG A 245 7.29 -16.96 35.79
CA ARG A 245 8.67 -17.19 36.26
C ARG A 245 9.75 -16.87 35.24
N GLY A 246 9.39 -16.35 34.06
CA GLY A 246 10.33 -16.06 32.96
C GLY A 246 11.01 -17.31 32.40
N LYS A 247 10.33 -18.46 32.45
CA LYS A 247 10.82 -19.74 31.92
C LYS A 247 10.29 -20.04 30.52
N LEU A 248 9.21 -19.39 30.09
CA LEU A 248 8.71 -19.39 28.72
C LEU A 248 8.45 -17.95 28.29
N HIS A 249 8.75 -17.64 27.03
CA HIS A 249 8.66 -16.28 26.50
C HIS A 249 7.70 -16.25 25.30
N PRO A 250 6.46 -15.75 25.49
CA PRO A 250 5.54 -15.57 24.38
C PRO A 250 6.14 -14.64 23.32
N ILE A 251 6.05 -15.02 22.05
CA ILE A 251 6.38 -14.12 20.93
C ILE A 251 5.22 -13.17 20.60
N LYS A 252 4.02 -13.50 21.07
CA LYS A 252 2.83 -12.65 21.03
C LYS A 252 1.95 -12.97 22.23
N GLU A 253 1.46 -11.95 22.92
CA GLU A 253 0.57 -12.09 24.07
C GLU A 253 -0.51 -11.00 24.02
N ASP A 254 -1.73 -11.42 24.35
CA ASP A 254 -2.87 -10.55 24.63
C ASP A 254 -3.64 -11.16 25.82
N ASN A 255 -4.64 -10.46 26.34
CA ASN A 255 -5.44 -10.90 27.50
C ASN A 255 -6.13 -12.26 27.31
N LYS A 256 -6.24 -12.76 26.07
CA LYS A 256 -6.95 -13.99 25.72
C LYS A 256 -6.05 -15.13 25.26
N TYR A 257 -4.83 -14.85 24.80
CA TYR A 257 -3.99 -15.87 24.19
C TYR A 257 -2.50 -15.52 24.27
N ARG A 258 -1.67 -16.56 24.18
CA ARG A 258 -0.22 -16.47 24.00
C ARG A 258 0.22 -17.39 22.90
N LEU A 259 1.18 -16.93 22.11
CA LEU A 259 1.86 -17.70 21.09
C LEU A 259 3.34 -17.84 21.47
N PHE A 260 3.87 -19.04 21.32
CA PHE A 260 5.23 -19.42 21.68
C PHE A 260 5.96 -20.00 20.48
N LEU A 261 7.29 -19.95 20.52
CA LEU A 261 8.09 -20.74 19.61
C LEU A 261 8.15 -22.20 20.10
N LYS A 262 7.75 -23.13 19.23
CA LYS A 262 7.83 -24.58 19.47
C LYS A 262 9.23 -25.02 19.91
N SER A 263 10.29 -24.39 19.38
CA SER A 263 11.67 -24.68 19.80
C SER A 263 11.91 -24.43 21.29
N GLU A 264 11.36 -23.36 21.86
CA GLU A 264 11.54 -23.06 23.28
C GLU A 264 10.81 -24.07 24.16
N ILE A 265 9.60 -24.46 23.75
CA ILE A 265 8.82 -25.51 24.42
C ILE A 265 9.60 -26.82 24.42
N LEU A 266 10.08 -27.28 23.26
CA LEU A 266 10.80 -28.55 23.13
C LEU A 266 12.11 -28.56 23.94
N GLN A 267 12.84 -27.45 24.01
CA GLN A 267 14.05 -27.35 24.82
C GLN A 267 13.79 -27.61 26.31
N ARG A 268 12.55 -27.46 26.79
CA ARG A 268 12.18 -27.78 28.17
C ARG A 268 12.10 -29.27 28.43
N LYS A 269 11.92 -30.11 27.40
CA LYS A 269 11.94 -31.58 27.55
C LYS A 269 13.34 -32.13 27.82
N TRP A 270 14.38 -31.33 27.55
CA TRP A 270 15.77 -31.73 27.69
C TRP A 270 16.44 -31.17 28.95
N LYS A 271 15.71 -30.38 29.73
CA LYS A 271 16.17 -29.79 30.99
C LYS A 271 15.50 -30.51 32.16
#